data_AF-A0A2V6YWQ2-F1
#
_entry.id   AF-A0A2V6YWQ2-F1
#
_cell.length_a   1.000
_cell.length_b   1.000
_cell.length_c   1.000
_cell.angle_alpha   90.00
_cell.angle_beta   90.00
_cell.angle_gamma   90.00
#
_symmetry.space_group_name_H-M   'P 1'
#
loop_
_entity.id
_entity.type
_entity.pdbx_description
1 polymer ?
#
loop_
_entity_poly.entity_id
_entity_poly.type
_entity_poly.pdbx_seq_one_letter_code
_entity_poly.pdbx_strand_id
1 'polypeptide(L)'
;MKTADIERRFTDYSRVSSANKLKFEKLSAVVGQMQKEGIDCILLKGADLIPRLYGVLGVRPLGDADLLVHESDLPAIDHLLTRSGYRPIIDGNPAYVDPDNILALDITTKVWYVDEPDVIWQRAVQRQLHRISVKGLGSDDLLMYLTAYSVIHRGYLSASFVQDMRLLVEKERLDWAFIVEEASRRHVRTPLYHGLSYVGRKAGVPIPDHILSRLAPSGIAERLSYFFFRKLVTDKPIAELGHLLLFLTRPGPVQKARWLSSAVFPPPAFLTYRYGDRWTAHPLATRLSRPFALMSQAMHLSLRILGRLLERPT
;
A
#
# COMPACT_ATOMS: atom_id res chain seq x y z
N MET A 1 -36.04 -0.49 -3.80
CA MET A 1 -34.98 -1.51 -3.78
C MET A 1 -35.67 -2.86 -3.65
N LYS A 2 -35.41 -3.84 -4.54
CA LYS A 2 -36.16 -5.11 -4.56
C LYS A 2 -35.71 -5.99 -3.38
N THR A 3 -36.60 -6.82 -2.81
CA THR A 3 -36.29 -7.69 -1.66
C THR A 3 -35.06 -8.57 -1.90
N ALA A 4 -34.94 -9.12 -3.12
CA ALA A 4 -33.76 -9.90 -3.53
C ALA A 4 -32.43 -9.11 -3.47
N ASP A 5 -32.46 -7.79 -3.71
CA ASP A 5 -31.25 -6.96 -3.60
C ASP A 5 -30.81 -6.79 -2.14
N ILE A 6 -31.77 -6.72 -1.21
CA ILE A 6 -31.51 -6.62 0.24
C ILE A 6 -30.91 -7.92 0.75
N GLU A 7 -31.53 -9.06 0.42
CA GLU A 7 -31.06 -10.39 0.81
C GLU A 7 -29.63 -10.66 0.31
N ARG A 8 -29.36 -10.29 -0.96
CA ARG A 8 -28.01 -10.40 -1.53
C ARG A 8 -27.01 -9.55 -0.76
N ARG A 9 -27.31 -8.28 -0.51
CA ARG A 9 -26.42 -7.36 0.25
C ARG A 9 -26.18 -7.85 1.67
N PHE A 10 -27.20 -8.39 2.33
CA PHE A 10 -27.07 -8.95 3.67
C PHE A 10 -26.19 -10.20 3.70
N THR A 11 -26.34 -11.07 2.70
CA THR A 11 -25.51 -12.27 2.54
C THR A 11 -24.05 -11.91 2.29
N ASP A 12 -23.80 -10.95 1.39
CA ASP A 12 -22.45 -10.45 1.10
C ASP A 12 -21.81 -9.82 2.34
N TYR A 13 -22.55 -8.97 3.06
CA TYR A 13 -22.09 -8.38 4.32
C TYR A 13 -21.73 -9.46 5.34
N SER A 14 -22.62 -10.44 5.54
CA SER A 14 -22.43 -11.50 6.55
C SER A 14 -21.19 -12.34 6.23
N ARG A 15 -20.98 -12.69 4.96
CA ARG A 15 -19.79 -13.42 4.50
C ARG A 15 -18.51 -12.62 4.78
N VAL A 16 -18.48 -11.33 4.43
CA VAL A 16 -17.32 -10.47 4.68
C VAL A 16 -17.08 -10.28 6.16
N SER A 17 -18.14 -10.08 6.94
CA SER A 17 -18.06 -9.87 8.39
C SER A 17 -17.46 -11.08 9.09
N SER A 18 -17.93 -12.29 8.76
CA SER A 18 -17.40 -13.54 9.33
C SER A 18 -15.94 -13.76 8.92
N ALA A 19 -15.58 -13.53 7.66
CA ALA A 19 -14.20 -13.65 7.20
C ALA A 19 -13.26 -12.65 7.89
N ASN A 20 -13.67 -11.39 8.00
CA ASN A 20 -12.90 -10.36 8.69
C ASN A 20 -12.76 -10.66 10.19
N LYS A 21 -13.81 -11.18 10.85
CA LYS A 21 -13.73 -11.59 12.25
C LYS A 21 -12.60 -12.61 12.47
N LEU A 22 -12.57 -13.68 11.67
CA LEU A 22 -11.51 -14.70 11.77
C LEU A 22 -10.11 -14.12 11.49
N LYS A 23 -10.00 -13.23 10.49
CA LYS A 23 -8.73 -12.55 10.18
C LYS A 23 -8.25 -11.68 11.32
N PHE A 24 -9.13 -10.91 11.95
CA PHE A 24 -8.75 -10.06 13.09
C PHE A 24 -8.46 -10.85 14.36
N GLU A 25 -9.12 -12.00 14.58
CA GLU A 25 -8.77 -12.92 15.67
C GLU A 25 -7.34 -13.44 15.50
N LYS A 26 -6.98 -13.91 14.30
CA LYS A 26 -5.61 -14.35 13.97
C LYS A 26 -4.59 -13.21 14.05
N LEU A 27 -4.93 -12.04 13.51
CA LEU A 27 -4.08 -10.86 13.58
C LEU A 27 -3.82 -10.44 15.04
N SER A 28 -4.86 -10.45 15.89
CA SER A 28 -4.72 -10.10 17.30
C SER A 28 -3.84 -11.13 18.04
N ALA A 29 -3.96 -12.41 17.71
CA ALA A 29 -3.14 -13.45 18.30
C ALA A 29 -1.65 -13.28 17.94
N VAL A 30 -1.32 -13.06 16.66
CA VAL A 30 0.07 -12.93 16.21
C VAL A 30 0.72 -11.62 16.69
N VAL A 31 0.00 -10.49 16.62
CA VAL A 31 0.52 -9.21 17.13
C VAL A 31 0.70 -9.27 18.65
N GLY A 32 -0.21 -9.93 19.38
CA GLY A 32 -0.05 -10.16 20.81
C GLY A 32 1.15 -11.04 21.17
N GLN A 33 1.56 -11.96 20.29
CA GLN A 33 2.81 -12.72 20.46
C GLN A 33 4.04 -11.86 20.16
N MET A 34 4.02 -11.08 19.08
CA MET A 34 5.09 -10.13 18.75
C MET A 34 5.38 -9.19 19.92
N GLN A 35 4.34 -8.63 20.53
CA GLN A 35 4.48 -7.74 21.69
C GLN A 35 5.12 -8.42 22.91
N LYS A 36 4.82 -9.70 23.16
CA LYS A 36 5.45 -10.47 24.24
C LYS A 36 6.94 -10.70 24.00
N GLU A 37 7.38 -10.70 22.75
CA GLU A 37 8.78 -10.77 22.37
C GLU A 37 9.44 -9.39 22.19
N GLY A 38 8.73 -8.31 22.54
CA GLY A 38 9.23 -6.94 22.43
C GLY A 38 9.28 -6.40 20.99
N ILE A 39 8.58 -7.06 20.06
CA ILE A 39 8.51 -6.66 18.66
C ILE A 39 7.30 -5.74 18.46
N ASP A 40 7.56 -4.52 18.03
CA ASP A 40 6.53 -3.52 17.72
C ASP A 40 6.15 -3.53 16.23
N CYS A 41 4.89 -3.19 15.93
CA CYS A 41 4.40 -3.01 14.57
C CYS A 41 3.41 -1.85 14.45
N ILE A 42 3.38 -1.20 13.28
CA ILE A 42 2.31 -0.28 12.88
C ILE A 42 1.40 -1.01 11.89
N LEU A 43 0.10 -1.09 12.21
CA LEU A 43 -0.90 -1.61 11.27
C LEU A 43 -1.09 -0.63 10.12
N LEU A 44 -1.13 -1.15 8.89
CA LEU A 44 -1.34 -0.34 7.69
C LEU A 44 -2.64 -0.73 6.98
N LYS A 45 -3.12 0.19 6.13
CA LYS A 45 -4.23 -0.03 5.18
C LYS A 45 -5.44 -0.68 5.85
N GLY A 46 -5.97 -1.77 5.28
CA GLY A 46 -7.20 -2.42 5.75
C GLY A 46 -7.12 -2.89 7.20
N ALA A 47 -5.95 -3.29 7.69
CA ALA A 47 -5.77 -3.76 9.05
C ALA A 47 -5.95 -2.64 10.09
N ASP A 48 -5.55 -1.40 9.76
CA ASP A 48 -5.83 -0.21 10.59
C ASP A 48 -7.25 0.34 10.31
N LEU A 49 -7.59 0.52 9.03
CA LEU A 49 -8.77 1.28 8.60
C LEU A 49 -10.10 0.63 9.00
N ILE A 50 -10.22 -0.70 8.90
CA ILE A 50 -11.49 -1.40 9.21
C ILE A 50 -11.92 -1.18 10.67
N PRO A 51 -11.10 -1.54 11.69
CA PRO A 51 -11.47 -1.33 13.09
C PRO A 51 -11.57 0.17 13.44
N ARG A 52 -10.69 0.99 12.86
CA ARG A 52 -10.60 2.43 13.18
C ARG A 52 -11.75 3.25 12.61
N LEU A 53 -12.10 3.06 11.33
CA LEU A 53 -12.96 3.98 10.59
C LEU A 53 -14.29 3.37 10.15
N TYR A 54 -14.38 2.06 9.92
CA TYR A 54 -15.62 1.47 9.41
C TYR A 54 -16.64 1.18 10.51
N GLY A 55 -16.18 0.85 11.72
CA GLY A 55 -17.03 0.49 12.86
C GLY A 55 -17.77 -0.84 12.73
N VAL A 56 -17.79 -1.44 11.52
CA VAL A 56 -18.39 -2.74 11.22
C VAL A 56 -17.46 -3.56 10.32
N LEU A 57 -17.49 -4.88 10.48
CA LEU A 57 -16.56 -5.77 9.77
C LEU A 57 -17.04 -6.17 8.36
N GLY A 58 -18.33 -6.08 8.04
CA GLY A 58 -18.88 -6.63 6.80
C GLY A 58 -18.83 -5.76 5.55
N VAL A 59 -18.40 -4.49 5.65
CA VAL A 59 -18.49 -3.53 4.51
C VAL A 59 -17.24 -3.56 3.63
N ARG A 60 -16.05 -3.72 4.24
CA ARG A 60 -14.77 -3.70 3.54
C ARG A 60 -14.05 -5.03 3.76
N PRO A 61 -13.90 -5.87 2.73
CA PRO A 61 -13.08 -7.07 2.84
C PRO A 61 -11.63 -6.71 3.19
N LEU A 62 -11.06 -7.41 4.18
CA LEU A 62 -9.63 -7.43 4.43
C LEU A 62 -9.02 -8.50 3.51
N GLY A 63 -8.06 -8.14 2.66
CA GLY A 63 -7.35 -9.12 1.83
C GLY A 63 -6.29 -9.82 2.65
N ASP A 64 -5.27 -9.04 2.96
CA ASP A 64 -4.06 -9.26 3.75
C ASP A 64 -4.01 -8.27 4.93
N ALA A 65 -3.10 -8.51 5.87
CA ALA A 65 -2.73 -7.55 6.90
C ALA A 65 -1.30 -7.04 6.66
N ASP A 66 -1.20 -5.77 6.29
CA ASP A 66 0.06 -5.06 6.11
C ASP A 66 0.59 -4.56 7.45
N LEU A 67 1.84 -4.89 7.77
CA LEU A 67 2.53 -4.49 8.99
C LEU A 67 3.81 -3.72 8.64
N LEU A 68 3.97 -2.51 9.19
CA LEU A 68 5.27 -1.84 9.24
C LEU A 68 6.01 -2.30 10.50
N VAL A 69 7.21 -2.83 10.34
CA VAL A 69 8.07 -3.32 11.43
C VAL A 69 9.47 -2.73 11.30
N HIS A 70 10.27 -2.80 12.37
CA HIS A 70 11.69 -2.46 12.27
C HIS A 70 12.43 -3.55 11.49
N GLU A 71 13.36 -3.14 10.61
CA GLU A 71 14.13 -4.09 9.79
C GLU A 71 14.99 -5.03 10.64
N SER A 72 15.47 -4.54 11.80
CA SER A 72 16.21 -5.34 12.79
C SER A 72 15.42 -6.53 13.33
N ASP A 73 14.08 -6.45 13.31
CA ASP A 73 13.21 -7.44 13.93
C ASP A 73 12.80 -8.54 12.95
N LEU A 74 13.11 -8.41 11.65
CA LEU A 74 12.75 -9.40 10.63
C LEU A 74 13.18 -10.83 10.99
N PRO A 75 14.40 -11.10 11.51
CA PRO A 75 14.78 -12.46 11.89
C PRO A 75 13.94 -13.00 13.06
N ALA A 76 13.60 -12.16 14.04
CA ALA A 76 12.78 -12.55 15.18
C ALA A 76 11.33 -12.81 14.75
N ILE A 77 10.79 -11.97 13.86
CA ILE A 77 9.46 -12.14 13.26
C ILE A 77 9.39 -13.45 12.47
N ASP A 78 10.38 -13.74 11.62
CA ASP A 78 10.44 -14.98 10.85
C ASP A 78 10.42 -16.21 11.77
N HIS A 79 11.26 -16.21 12.82
CA HIS A 79 11.31 -17.28 13.80
C HIS A 79 9.99 -17.44 14.58
N LEU A 80 9.38 -16.33 15.03
CA LEU A 80 8.10 -16.35 15.72
C LEU A 80 6.98 -16.93 14.85
N LEU A 81 6.88 -16.46 13.60
CA LEU A 81 5.85 -16.85 12.66
C LEU A 81 5.99 -18.33 12.27
N THR A 82 7.20 -18.76 11.89
CA THR A 82 7.48 -20.15 11.51
C THR A 82 7.22 -21.13 12.65
N ARG A 83 7.66 -20.82 13.88
CA ARG A 83 7.36 -21.63 15.08
C ARG A 83 5.85 -21.69 15.38
N SER A 84 5.10 -20.66 14.99
CA SER A 84 3.64 -20.61 15.11
C SER A 84 2.92 -21.28 13.92
N GLY A 85 3.65 -21.93 13.02
CA GLY A 85 3.11 -22.67 11.87
C GLY A 85 2.80 -21.80 10.65
N TYR A 86 3.08 -20.50 10.68
CA TYR A 86 2.95 -19.65 9.50
C TYR A 86 4.00 -20.06 8.47
N ARG A 87 3.60 -20.03 7.20
CA ARG A 87 4.46 -20.40 6.07
C ARG A 87 4.82 -19.16 5.25
N PRO A 88 6.09 -18.98 4.85
CA PRO A 88 6.45 -17.89 3.96
C PRO A 88 5.80 -18.05 2.58
N ILE A 89 5.45 -16.93 1.95
CA ILE A 89 4.88 -16.85 0.61
C ILE A 89 5.85 -16.12 -0.31
N ILE A 90 5.91 -16.54 -1.58
CA ILE A 90 6.73 -15.89 -2.59
C ILE A 90 6.00 -14.64 -3.10
N ASP A 91 6.39 -13.46 -2.60
CA ASP A 91 5.81 -12.16 -3.00
C ASP A 91 6.85 -11.07 -3.31
N GLY A 92 8.12 -11.32 -3.00
CA GLY A 92 9.20 -10.34 -3.17
C GLY A 92 9.39 -9.38 -1.98
N ASN A 93 8.48 -9.40 -1.02
CA ASN A 93 8.65 -8.93 0.36
C ASN A 93 8.51 -10.13 1.32
N PRO A 94 8.93 -10.02 2.59
CA PRO A 94 8.58 -11.02 3.59
C PRO A 94 7.06 -11.07 3.76
N ALA A 95 6.46 -12.17 3.35
CA ALA A 95 5.03 -12.40 3.44
C ALA A 95 4.79 -13.80 4.01
N TYR A 96 3.75 -13.95 4.82
CA TYR A 96 3.45 -15.19 5.53
C TYR A 96 1.96 -15.49 5.48
N VAL A 97 1.60 -16.76 5.31
CA VAL A 97 0.23 -17.22 5.45
C VAL A 97 0.10 -18.08 6.70
N ASP A 98 -0.99 -17.90 7.44
CA ASP A 98 -1.29 -18.75 8.58
C ASP A 98 -1.57 -20.22 8.17
N PRO A 99 -1.52 -21.18 9.10
CA PRO A 99 -1.73 -22.59 8.81
C PRO A 99 -3.01 -22.90 8.02
N ASP A 100 -4.09 -22.18 8.32
CA ASP A 100 -5.44 -22.41 7.78
C ASP A 100 -5.69 -21.66 6.45
N ASN A 101 -4.72 -20.89 5.95
CA ASN A 101 -4.85 -20.04 4.76
C ASN A 101 -5.99 -19.01 4.85
N ILE A 102 -6.22 -18.48 6.05
CA ILE A 102 -7.24 -17.46 6.36
C ILE A 102 -6.64 -16.05 6.30
N LEU A 103 -5.45 -15.84 6.87
CA LEU A 103 -4.78 -14.55 6.98
C LEU A 103 -3.40 -14.62 6.32
N ALA A 104 -3.18 -13.73 5.36
CA ALA A 104 -1.85 -13.41 4.86
C ALA A 104 -1.35 -12.14 5.56
N LEU A 105 -0.08 -12.14 5.98
CA LEU A 105 0.66 -11.01 6.52
C LEU A 105 1.64 -10.52 5.45
N ASP A 106 1.64 -9.22 5.16
CA ASP A 106 2.65 -8.56 4.34
C ASP A 106 3.50 -7.67 5.26
N ILE A 107 4.81 -7.98 5.35
CA ILE A 107 5.74 -7.31 6.24
C ILE A 107 6.55 -6.28 5.45
N THR A 108 6.38 -5.02 5.81
CA THR A 108 7.10 -3.90 5.25
C THR A 108 8.03 -3.29 6.30
N THR A 109 9.21 -2.83 5.92
CA THR A 109 10.16 -2.17 6.85
C THR A 109 10.30 -0.68 6.63
N LYS A 110 9.77 -0.16 5.50
CA LYS A 110 9.91 1.25 5.13
C LYS A 110 8.73 1.77 4.32
N VAL A 111 8.47 3.06 4.47
CA VAL A 111 7.60 3.81 3.56
C VAL A 111 8.50 4.42 2.48
N TRP A 112 8.32 4.05 1.21
CA TRP A 112 9.34 4.23 0.16
C TRP A 112 9.68 5.69 -0.20
N TYR A 113 8.84 6.65 0.20
CA TYR A 113 9.04 8.10 0.01
C TYR A 113 9.49 8.80 1.30
N VAL A 114 9.81 8.04 2.34
CA VAL A 114 10.32 8.51 3.63
C VAL A 114 11.76 8.06 3.79
N ASP A 115 12.70 9.00 3.80
CA ASP A 115 14.13 8.69 3.92
C ASP A 115 14.53 8.28 5.35
N GLU A 116 13.87 8.86 6.36
CA GLU A 116 14.10 8.61 7.78
C GLU A 116 12.91 7.83 8.38
N PRO A 117 12.98 6.50 8.51
CA PRO A 117 11.86 5.68 8.97
C PRO A 117 11.38 6.06 10.37
N ASP A 118 12.29 6.46 11.25
CA ASP A 118 12.02 6.80 12.65
C ASP A 118 10.99 7.93 12.79
N VAL A 119 10.92 8.85 11.83
CA VAL A 119 9.93 9.94 11.83
C VAL A 119 8.50 9.40 11.82
N ILE A 120 8.24 8.31 11.09
CA ILE A 120 6.91 7.68 11.05
C ILE A 120 6.62 6.96 12.36
N TRP A 121 7.63 6.30 12.95
CA TRP A 121 7.50 5.63 14.24
C TRP A 121 7.26 6.60 15.40
N GLN A 122 7.94 7.75 15.41
CA GLN A 122 7.76 8.80 16.41
C GLN A 122 6.35 9.42 16.37
N ARG A 123 5.75 9.49 15.18
CA ARG A 123 4.39 10.03 14.97
C ARG A 123 3.30 8.95 15.02
N ALA A 124 3.68 7.68 15.20
CA ALA A 124 2.73 6.58 15.28
C ALA A 124 1.83 6.74 16.51
N VAL A 125 0.54 6.48 16.34
CA VAL A 125 -0.47 6.69 17.39
C VAL A 125 -0.92 5.33 17.91
N GLN A 126 -1.08 5.20 19.22
CA GLN A 126 -1.67 4.02 19.82
C GLN A 126 -3.15 3.90 19.45
N ARG A 127 -3.55 2.71 19.02
CA ARG A 127 -4.89 2.34 18.56
C ARG A 127 -5.31 1.07 19.28
N GLN A 128 -6.62 0.87 19.39
CA GLN A 128 -7.17 -0.33 19.99
C GLN A 128 -7.62 -1.30 18.89
N LEU A 129 -7.07 -2.51 18.87
CA LEU A 129 -7.56 -3.62 18.06
C LEU A 129 -8.12 -4.69 19.01
N HIS A 130 -9.44 -4.85 19.08
CA HIS A 130 -10.10 -5.72 20.06
C HIS A 130 -9.60 -5.45 21.49
N ARG A 131 -8.84 -6.38 22.07
CA ARG A 131 -8.27 -6.29 23.44
C ARG A 131 -6.79 -5.96 23.46
N ILE A 132 -6.15 -5.74 22.31
CA ILE A 132 -4.73 -5.41 22.21
C ILE A 132 -4.54 -3.95 21.78
N SER A 133 -3.57 -3.27 22.38
CA SER A 133 -3.09 -1.96 21.93
C SER A 133 -2.11 -2.19 20.79
N VAL A 134 -2.26 -1.47 19.69
CA VAL A 134 -1.39 -1.57 18.50
C VAL A 134 -1.06 -0.17 18.01
N LYS A 135 0.03 0.01 17.25
CA LYS A 135 0.30 1.30 16.63
C LYS A 135 -0.40 1.40 15.28
N GLY A 136 -0.87 2.59 14.93
CA GLY A 136 -1.34 2.95 13.59
C GLY A 136 -0.67 4.25 13.14
N LEU A 137 -0.69 4.55 11.85
CA LEU A 137 -0.22 5.84 11.37
C LEU A 137 -1.07 6.98 11.96
N GLY A 138 -0.42 8.11 12.26
CA GLY A 138 -1.13 9.37 12.51
C GLY A 138 -2.04 9.71 11.33
N SER A 139 -3.14 10.44 11.56
CA SER A 139 -4.16 10.70 10.54
C SER A 139 -3.60 11.41 9.30
N ASP A 140 -2.67 12.33 9.50
CA ASP A 140 -2.00 13.08 8.43
C ASP A 140 -1.08 12.17 7.61
N ASP A 141 -0.21 11.40 8.27
CA ASP A 141 0.68 10.43 7.63
C ASP A 141 -0.11 9.33 6.91
N LEU A 142 -1.23 8.88 7.49
CA LEU A 142 -2.13 7.89 6.89
C LEU A 142 -2.76 8.43 5.59
N LEU A 143 -3.23 9.67 5.59
CA LEU A 143 -3.78 10.31 4.39
C LEU A 143 -2.74 10.36 3.26
N MET A 144 -1.52 10.79 3.59
CA MET A 144 -0.43 10.81 2.62
C MET A 144 -0.10 9.40 2.13
N TYR A 145 -0.01 8.43 3.05
CA TYR A 145 0.35 7.04 2.76
C TYR A 145 -0.66 6.37 1.83
N LEU A 146 -1.95 6.44 2.14
CA LEU A 146 -2.99 5.85 1.29
C LEU A 146 -3.01 6.49 -0.10
N THR A 147 -2.82 7.81 -0.17
CA THR A 147 -2.85 8.53 -1.44
C THR A 147 -1.62 8.19 -2.30
N ALA A 148 -0.42 8.29 -1.73
CA ALA A 148 0.82 7.94 -2.43
C ALA A 148 0.84 6.44 -2.81
N TYR A 149 0.31 5.57 -1.95
CA TYR A 149 0.25 4.13 -2.22
C TYR A 149 -0.67 3.83 -3.40
N SER A 150 -1.90 4.36 -3.40
CA SER A 150 -2.84 4.14 -4.50
C SER A 150 -2.34 4.73 -5.82
N VAL A 151 -1.78 5.95 -5.78
CA VAL A 151 -1.35 6.65 -7.00
C VAL A 151 -0.04 6.11 -7.57
N ILE A 152 0.96 5.88 -6.72
CA ILE A 152 2.32 5.51 -7.16
C ILE A 152 2.53 4.00 -7.07
N HIS A 153 2.31 3.41 -5.89
CA HIS A 153 2.67 2.00 -5.66
C HIS A 153 1.71 1.03 -6.37
N ARG A 154 0.41 1.30 -6.35
CA ARG A 154 -0.61 0.50 -7.07
C ARG A 154 -0.82 0.99 -8.50
N GLY A 155 -0.69 2.29 -8.75
CA GLY A 155 -1.05 2.89 -10.04
C GLY A 155 -2.54 2.79 -10.34
N TYR A 156 -3.40 2.75 -9.31
CA TYR A 156 -4.82 2.48 -9.44
C TYR A 156 -5.64 3.07 -8.30
N LEU A 157 -6.79 3.68 -8.61
CA LEU A 157 -7.70 4.31 -7.65
C LEU A 157 -8.96 3.45 -7.47
N SER A 158 -8.90 2.52 -6.52
CA SER A 158 -10.00 1.59 -6.24
C SER A 158 -11.20 2.25 -5.58
N ALA A 159 -12.37 1.61 -5.65
CA ALA A 159 -13.54 2.01 -4.87
C ALA A 159 -13.27 1.94 -3.35
N SER A 160 -12.45 0.98 -2.90
CA SER A 160 -12.04 0.90 -1.49
C SER A 160 -11.19 2.10 -1.08
N PHE A 161 -10.24 2.55 -1.90
CA PHE A 161 -9.46 3.76 -1.65
C PHE A 161 -10.34 5.00 -1.51
N VAL A 162 -11.32 5.17 -2.41
CA VAL A 162 -12.26 6.30 -2.33
C VAL A 162 -13.04 6.28 -1.02
N GLN A 163 -13.54 5.11 -0.61
CA GLN A 163 -14.29 4.94 0.62
C GLN A 163 -13.42 5.12 1.87
N ASP A 164 -12.18 4.61 1.86
CA ASP A 164 -11.20 4.78 2.94
C ASP A 164 -10.91 6.27 3.16
N MET A 165 -10.63 6.99 2.08
CA MET A 165 -10.34 8.43 2.12
C MET A 165 -11.53 9.26 2.58
N ARG A 166 -12.74 8.91 2.13
CA ARG A 166 -13.97 9.54 2.60
C ARG A 166 -14.13 9.41 4.12
N LEU A 167 -14.03 8.19 4.63
CA LEU A 167 -14.16 7.95 6.08
C LEU A 167 -13.05 8.62 6.87
N LEU A 168 -11.82 8.65 6.35
CA LEU A 168 -10.69 9.30 6.99
C LEU A 168 -10.94 10.82 7.14
N VAL A 169 -11.33 11.49 6.05
CA VAL A 169 -11.62 12.93 6.08
C VAL A 169 -12.85 13.26 6.94
N GLU A 170 -13.86 12.39 6.95
CA GLU A 170 -15.08 12.58 7.76
C GLU A 170 -14.85 12.39 9.27
N LYS A 171 -14.00 11.43 9.66
CA LYS A 171 -13.92 10.96 11.06
C LYS A 171 -12.68 11.40 11.81
N GLU A 172 -11.64 11.83 11.11
CA GLU A 172 -10.37 12.21 11.71
C GLU A 172 -10.08 13.70 11.50
N ARG A 173 -9.39 14.30 12.46
CA ARG A 173 -8.87 15.66 12.30
C ARG A 173 -7.58 15.58 11.48
N LEU A 174 -7.51 16.43 10.46
CA LEU A 174 -6.38 16.51 9.53
C LEU A 174 -5.77 17.91 9.62
N ASP A 175 -4.45 17.96 9.82
CA ASP A 175 -3.68 19.19 9.66
C ASP A 175 -3.27 19.31 8.19
N TRP A 176 -4.12 19.99 7.42
CA TRP A 176 -3.87 20.22 6.01
C TRP A 176 -2.63 21.06 5.73
N ALA A 177 -2.22 21.94 6.64
CA ALA A 177 -1.02 22.75 6.45
C ALA A 177 0.22 21.85 6.55
N PHE A 178 0.27 21.01 7.57
CA PHE A 178 1.30 19.99 7.73
C PHE A 178 1.35 19.02 6.55
N ILE A 179 0.20 18.49 6.10
CA ILE A 179 0.13 17.57 4.95
C ILE A 179 0.75 18.20 3.70
N VAL A 180 0.46 19.47 3.41
CA VAL A 180 1.02 20.16 2.24
C VAL A 180 2.53 20.35 2.36
N GLU A 181 3.01 20.74 3.53
CA GLU A 181 4.45 20.91 3.78
C GLU A 181 5.20 19.58 3.68
N GLU A 182 4.69 18.53 4.33
CA GLU A 182 5.28 17.21 4.33
C GLU A 182 5.26 16.57 2.93
N ALA A 183 4.18 16.77 2.17
CA ALA A 183 4.10 16.34 0.77
C ALA A 183 5.16 17.03 -0.11
N SER A 184 5.47 18.29 0.20
CA SER A 184 6.50 19.07 -0.49
C SER A 184 7.88 18.55 -0.15
N ARG A 185 8.17 18.36 1.15
CA ARG A 185 9.44 17.83 1.66
C ARG A 185 9.75 16.44 1.10
N ARG A 186 8.72 15.61 0.92
CA ARG A 186 8.85 14.21 0.45
C ARG A 186 8.61 14.04 -1.06
N HIS A 187 8.50 15.13 -1.81
CA HIS A 187 8.31 15.14 -3.27
C HIS A 187 7.09 14.34 -3.77
N VAL A 188 6.02 14.28 -2.97
CA VAL A 188 4.76 13.56 -3.30
C VAL A 188 3.56 14.49 -3.52
N ARG A 189 3.77 15.80 -3.69
CA ARG A 189 2.71 16.80 -3.97
C ARG A 189 1.80 16.40 -5.15
N THR A 190 2.37 16.16 -6.33
CA THR A 190 1.60 15.86 -7.55
C THR A 190 0.79 14.55 -7.43
N PRO A 191 1.35 13.45 -6.89
CA PRO A 191 0.58 12.27 -6.53
C PRO A 191 -0.59 12.57 -5.58
N LEU A 192 -0.36 13.35 -4.52
CA LEU A 192 -1.40 13.74 -3.57
C LEU A 192 -2.49 14.58 -4.22
N TYR A 193 -2.11 15.57 -5.03
CA TYR A 193 -3.05 16.36 -5.81
C TYR A 193 -3.95 15.49 -6.69
N HIS A 194 -3.38 14.53 -7.43
CA HIS A 194 -4.14 13.64 -8.30
C HIS A 194 -5.14 12.78 -7.50
N GLY A 195 -4.67 12.12 -6.45
CA GLY A 195 -5.50 11.23 -5.64
C GLY A 195 -6.62 11.99 -4.90
N LEU A 196 -6.31 13.10 -4.24
CA LEU A 196 -7.30 13.92 -3.52
C LEU A 196 -8.31 14.55 -4.48
N SER A 197 -7.87 15.07 -5.63
CA SER A 197 -8.77 15.60 -6.66
C SER A 197 -9.71 14.52 -7.21
N TYR A 198 -9.22 13.28 -7.35
CA TYR A 198 -10.06 12.16 -7.78
C TYR A 198 -11.14 11.84 -6.76
N VAL A 199 -10.77 11.73 -5.48
CA VAL A 199 -11.71 11.43 -4.39
C VAL A 199 -12.74 12.54 -4.20
N GLY A 200 -12.31 13.81 -4.25
CA GLY A 200 -13.22 14.97 -4.18
C GLY A 200 -14.28 14.94 -5.29
N ARG A 201 -13.89 14.64 -6.53
CA ARG A 201 -14.85 14.52 -7.65
C ARG A 201 -15.74 13.27 -7.58
N LYS A 202 -15.18 12.12 -7.19
CA LYS A 202 -15.89 10.82 -7.26
C LYS A 202 -16.85 10.60 -6.10
N ALA A 203 -16.50 11.05 -4.90
CA ALA A 203 -17.27 10.80 -3.68
C ALA A 203 -17.73 12.06 -2.95
N GLY A 204 -17.51 13.26 -3.53
CA GLY A 204 -17.91 14.52 -2.90
C GLY A 204 -17.20 14.78 -1.56
N VAL A 205 -16.02 14.19 -1.36
CA VAL A 205 -15.26 14.37 -0.12
C VAL A 205 -14.81 15.83 -0.05
N PRO A 206 -15.09 16.55 1.05
CA PRO A 206 -14.80 17.98 1.16
C PRO A 206 -13.30 18.21 1.40
N ILE A 207 -12.53 18.20 0.31
CA ILE A 207 -11.13 18.63 0.33
C ILE A 207 -11.10 20.14 0.10
N PRO A 208 -10.49 20.95 0.99
CA PRO A 208 -10.50 22.40 0.81
C PRO A 208 -9.77 22.84 -0.48
N ASP A 209 -10.38 23.71 -1.27
CA ASP A 209 -9.83 24.15 -2.57
C ASP A 209 -8.45 24.80 -2.46
N HIS A 210 -8.20 25.54 -1.38
CA HIS A 210 -6.91 26.16 -1.11
C HIS A 210 -5.81 25.11 -0.89
N ILE A 211 -6.14 23.92 -0.39
CA ILE A 211 -5.21 22.80 -0.22
C ILE A 211 -4.89 22.15 -1.57
N LEU A 212 -5.91 21.88 -2.39
CA LEU A 212 -5.71 21.37 -3.75
C LEU A 212 -4.86 22.34 -4.58
N SER A 213 -5.10 23.64 -4.46
CA SER A 213 -4.33 24.69 -5.13
C SER A 213 -2.85 24.68 -4.72
N ARG A 214 -2.55 24.46 -3.43
CA ARG A 214 -1.17 24.34 -2.93
C ARG A 214 -0.50 23.02 -3.34
N LEU A 215 -1.24 21.94 -3.55
CA LEU A 215 -0.69 20.66 -4.02
C LEU A 215 -0.55 20.61 -5.56
N ALA A 216 -1.21 21.51 -6.27
CA ALA A 216 -1.28 21.50 -7.73
C ALA A 216 0.10 21.52 -8.40
N PRO A 217 0.26 20.83 -9.54
CA PRO A 217 1.52 20.80 -10.27
C PRO A 217 1.87 22.21 -10.79
N SER A 218 3.04 22.70 -10.40
CA SER A 218 3.50 24.06 -10.67
C SER A 218 4.48 24.11 -11.87
N GLY A 219 5.45 23.20 -11.91
CA GLY A 219 6.50 23.15 -12.94
C GLY A 219 6.16 22.27 -14.15
N ILE A 220 6.97 22.38 -15.22
CA ILE A 220 6.81 21.58 -16.46
C ILE A 220 6.85 20.08 -16.17
N ALA A 221 7.83 19.64 -15.38
CA ALA A 221 7.96 18.23 -15.00
C ALA A 221 6.74 17.72 -14.21
N GLU A 222 6.26 18.51 -13.23
CA GLU A 222 5.08 18.15 -12.44
C GLU A 222 3.80 18.10 -13.29
N ARG A 223 3.64 19.04 -14.23
CA ARG A 223 2.51 19.06 -15.17
C ARG A 223 2.52 17.85 -16.09
N LEU A 224 3.70 17.44 -16.56
CA LEU A 224 3.87 16.22 -17.35
C LEU A 224 3.54 14.97 -16.53
N SER A 225 4.06 14.85 -15.30
CA SER A 225 3.72 13.75 -14.40
C SER A 225 2.21 13.70 -14.13
N TYR A 226 1.58 14.86 -13.89
CA TYR A 226 0.14 14.96 -13.67
C TYR A 226 -0.67 14.52 -14.90
N PHE A 227 -0.23 14.88 -16.11
CA PHE A 227 -0.83 14.40 -17.36
C PHE A 227 -0.84 12.87 -17.42
N PHE A 228 0.29 12.23 -17.10
CA PHE A 228 0.37 10.77 -17.05
C PHE A 228 -0.51 10.17 -15.96
N PHE A 229 -0.52 10.73 -14.75
CA PHE A 229 -1.41 10.26 -13.68
C PHE A 229 -2.88 10.33 -14.08
N ARG A 230 -3.33 11.43 -14.67
CA ARG A 230 -4.71 11.58 -15.16
C ARG A 230 -5.12 10.52 -16.19
N LYS A 231 -4.19 10.10 -17.04
CA LYS A 231 -4.46 9.14 -18.11
C LYS A 231 -4.32 7.68 -17.68
N LEU A 232 -3.34 7.39 -16.83
CA LEU A 232 -2.92 6.03 -16.51
C LEU A 232 -3.42 5.54 -15.14
N VAL A 233 -3.56 6.45 -14.17
CA VAL A 233 -3.92 6.13 -12.78
C VAL A 233 -5.39 6.47 -12.55
N THR A 234 -6.26 5.51 -12.88
CA THR A 234 -7.73 5.65 -12.80
C THR A 234 -8.37 4.50 -12.01
N ASP A 235 -9.70 4.37 -12.07
CA ASP A 235 -10.46 3.20 -11.58
C ASP A 235 -10.48 2.03 -12.57
N LYS A 236 -9.62 2.05 -13.61
CA LYS A 236 -9.29 0.88 -14.45
C LYS A 236 -7.79 0.55 -14.38
N PRO A 237 -7.39 -0.55 -13.71
CA PRO A 237 -5.97 -0.81 -13.42
C PRO A 237 -5.19 -1.15 -14.69
N ILE A 238 -3.90 -0.80 -14.68
CA ILE A 238 -2.91 -1.27 -15.66
C ILE A 238 -1.89 -2.10 -14.89
N ALA A 239 -1.83 -3.40 -15.19
CA ALA A 239 -0.88 -4.30 -14.54
C ALA A 239 0.56 -3.83 -14.76
N GLU A 240 1.36 -3.85 -13.69
CA GLU A 240 2.76 -3.37 -13.59
C GLU A 240 2.98 -1.85 -13.64
N LEU A 241 1.94 -1.03 -13.73
CA LEU A 241 2.11 0.43 -13.79
C LEU A 241 2.80 0.99 -12.53
N GLY A 242 2.50 0.43 -11.36
CA GLY A 242 3.10 0.86 -10.09
C GLY A 242 4.63 0.81 -10.08
N HIS A 243 5.23 -0.24 -10.67
CA HIS A 243 6.68 -0.37 -10.78
C HIS A 243 7.31 0.75 -11.60
N LEU A 244 6.67 1.14 -12.71
CA LEU A 244 7.11 2.27 -13.52
C LEU A 244 6.98 3.60 -12.77
N LEU A 245 5.85 3.81 -12.08
CA LEU A 245 5.63 5.04 -11.32
C LEU A 245 6.60 5.18 -10.14
N LEU A 246 6.91 4.08 -9.45
CA LEU A 246 7.92 4.04 -8.39
C LEU A 246 9.32 4.42 -8.89
N PHE A 247 9.64 4.16 -10.17
CA PHE A 247 10.88 4.62 -10.81
C PHE A 247 10.79 6.09 -11.23
N LEU A 248 9.73 6.47 -11.94
CA LEU A 248 9.58 7.82 -12.51
C LEU A 248 9.51 8.91 -11.44
N THR A 249 8.94 8.58 -10.28
CA THR A 249 8.77 9.51 -9.14
C THR A 249 10.01 9.63 -8.25
N ARG A 250 11.10 8.90 -8.52
CA ARG A 250 12.35 9.06 -7.74
C ARG A 250 13.01 10.42 -7.98
N PRO A 251 13.44 11.14 -6.93
CA PRO A 251 14.15 12.41 -7.08
C PRO A 251 15.56 12.22 -7.64
N GLY A 252 15.86 12.92 -8.74
CA GLY A 252 17.20 13.04 -9.29
C GLY A 252 17.78 11.77 -9.94
N PRO A 253 18.91 11.90 -10.64
CA PRO A 253 19.53 10.81 -11.40
C PRO A 253 20.14 9.72 -10.50
N VAL A 254 20.71 10.09 -9.35
CA VAL A 254 21.38 9.15 -8.44
C VAL A 254 20.40 8.12 -7.87
N GLN A 255 19.22 8.55 -7.41
CA GLN A 255 18.23 7.63 -6.85
C GLN A 255 17.64 6.72 -7.93
N LYS A 256 17.46 7.24 -9.15
CA LYS A 256 17.03 6.45 -10.32
C LYS A 256 18.04 5.37 -10.67
N ALA A 257 19.33 5.71 -10.69
CA ALA A 257 20.40 4.74 -10.93
C ALA A 257 20.46 3.66 -9.85
N ARG A 258 20.36 4.05 -8.56
CA ARG A 258 20.29 3.10 -7.43
C ARG A 258 19.09 2.18 -7.53
N TRP A 259 17.91 2.71 -7.86
CA TRP A 259 16.70 1.91 -8.04
C TRP A 259 16.87 0.90 -9.17
N LEU A 260 17.36 1.33 -10.34
CA LEU A 260 17.61 0.43 -11.48
C LEU A 260 18.63 -0.64 -11.13
N SER A 261 19.72 -0.27 -10.46
CA SER A 261 20.73 -1.22 -9.98
C SER A 261 20.10 -2.27 -9.05
N SER A 262 19.29 -1.86 -8.07
CA SER A 262 18.59 -2.78 -7.16
C SER A 262 17.52 -3.62 -7.87
N ALA A 263 16.90 -3.11 -8.93
CA ALA A 263 15.90 -3.85 -9.71
C ALA A 263 16.57 -4.96 -10.52
N VAL A 264 17.71 -4.68 -11.15
CA VAL A 264 18.47 -5.63 -11.99
C VAL A 264 19.29 -6.60 -11.14
N PHE A 265 19.95 -6.09 -10.09
CA PHE A 265 20.83 -6.83 -9.19
C PHE A 265 20.33 -6.73 -7.73
N PRO A 266 19.18 -7.35 -7.42
CA PRO A 266 18.62 -7.27 -6.07
C PRO A 266 19.47 -8.06 -5.06
N PRO A 267 19.37 -7.71 -3.76
CA PRO A 267 20.06 -8.43 -2.69
C PRO A 267 19.57 -9.89 -2.58
N PRO A 268 20.37 -10.80 -2.01
CA PRO A 268 19.99 -12.20 -1.83
C PRO A 268 18.67 -12.40 -1.09
N ALA A 269 18.40 -11.60 -0.05
CA ALA A 269 17.14 -11.66 0.69
C ALA A 269 15.92 -11.47 -0.22
N PHE A 270 15.95 -10.47 -1.10
CA PHE A 270 14.88 -10.27 -2.09
C PHE A 270 14.78 -11.45 -3.05
N LEU A 271 15.89 -12.04 -3.49
CA LEU A 271 15.86 -13.20 -4.38
C LEU A 271 15.22 -14.42 -3.71
N THR A 272 15.48 -14.64 -2.43
CA THR A 272 14.81 -15.67 -1.62
C THR A 272 13.30 -15.42 -1.58
N TYR A 273 12.85 -14.21 -1.21
CA TYR A 273 11.42 -13.90 -1.15
C TYR A 273 10.72 -13.89 -2.51
N ARG A 274 11.44 -13.64 -3.61
CA ARG A 274 10.85 -13.52 -4.95
C ARG A 274 10.88 -14.81 -5.77
N TYR A 275 11.84 -15.68 -5.53
CA TYR A 275 12.08 -16.88 -6.34
C TYR A 275 12.15 -18.19 -5.53
N GLY A 276 12.23 -18.13 -4.19
CA GLY A 276 12.23 -19.31 -3.31
C GLY A 276 13.25 -20.36 -3.74
N ASP A 277 12.78 -21.60 -3.89
CA ASP A 277 13.61 -22.77 -4.27
C ASP A 277 14.35 -22.61 -5.60
N ARG A 278 13.83 -21.80 -6.52
CA ARG A 278 14.52 -21.55 -7.79
C ARG A 278 15.83 -20.79 -7.59
N TRP A 279 15.85 -19.85 -6.63
CA TRP A 279 17.06 -19.12 -6.27
C TRP A 279 18.08 -20.04 -5.58
N THR A 280 17.63 -20.90 -4.68
CA THR A 280 18.53 -21.84 -3.96
C THR A 280 19.12 -22.89 -4.90
N ALA A 281 18.31 -23.45 -5.81
CA ALA A 281 18.77 -24.45 -6.77
C ALA A 281 19.63 -23.86 -7.89
N HIS A 282 19.30 -22.66 -8.40
CA HIS A 282 19.91 -22.09 -9.60
C HIS A 282 20.20 -20.59 -9.47
N PRO A 283 21.16 -20.17 -8.64
CA PRO A 283 21.40 -18.76 -8.35
C PRO A 283 21.86 -17.96 -9.58
N LEU A 284 22.83 -18.48 -10.34
CA LEU A 284 23.36 -17.80 -11.53
C LEU A 284 22.30 -17.65 -12.62
N ALA A 285 21.56 -18.72 -12.94
CA ALA A 285 20.51 -18.67 -13.95
C ALA A 285 19.37 -17.72 -13.56
N THR A 286 19.00 -17.69 -12.27
CA THR A 286 17.98 -16.77 -11.76
C THR A 286 18.42 -15.31 -11.91
N ARG A 287 19.69 -14.99 -11.60
CA ARG A 287 20.25 -13.63 -11.80
C ARG A 287 20.31 -13.24 -13.28
N LEU A 288 20.81 -14.12 -14.14
CA LEU A 288 20.99 -13.82 -15.56
C LEU A 288 19.66 -13.72 -16.32
N SER A 289 18.62 -14.45 -15.90
CA SER A 289 17.30 -14.40 -16.54
C SER A 289 16.48 -13.16 -16.16
N ARG A 290 16.75 -12.54 -15.01
CA ARG A 290 15.97 -11.42 -14.48
C ARG A 290 15.95 -10.18 -15.39
N PRO A 291 17.07 -9.69 -15.95
CA PRO A 291 17.05 -8.55 -16.88
C PRO A 291 16.13 -8.79 -18.08
N PHE A 292 16.14 -10.00 -18.65
CA PHE A 292 15.27 -10.36 -19.78
C PHE A 292 13.80 -10.40 -19.38
N ALA A 293 13.49 -10.93 -18.19
CA ALA A 293 12.14 -10.93 -17.65
C ALA A 293 11.62 -9.50 -17.43
N LEU A 294 12.45 -8.61 -16.85
CA LEU A 294 12.11 -7.20 -16.66
C LEU A 294 11.90 -6.47 -17.99
N MET A 295 12.73 -6.74 -19.00
CA MET A 295 12.59 -6.15 -20.33
C MET A 295 11.30 -6.60 -21.02
N SER A 296 10.97 -7.89 -20.91
CA SER A 296 9.68 -8.41 -21.39
C SER A 296 8.50 -7.74 -20.68
N GLN A 297 8.53 -7.63 -19.34
CA GLN A 297 7.49 -6.93 -18.59
C GLN A 297 7.36 -5.46 -18.99
N ALA A 298 8.49 -4.76 -19.20
CA ALA A 298 8.50 -3.38 -19.65
C ALA A 298 7.90 -3.21 -21.05
N MET A 299 8.15 -4.14 -21.97
CA MET A 299 7.54 -4.15 -23.31
C MET A 299 6.02 -4.32 -23.22
N HIS A 300 5.54 -5.30 -22.45
CA HIS A 300 4.10 -5.50 -22.24
C HIS A 300 3.43 -4.29 -21.58
N LEU A 301 4.09 -3.69 -20.59
CA LEU A 301 3.60 -2.46 -19.95
C LEU A 301 3.52 -1.30 -20.95
N SER A 302 4.52 -1.14 -21.81
CA SER A 302 4.54 -0.09 -22.84
C SER A 302 3.38 -0.22 -23.81
N LEU A 303 3.06 -1.46 -24.24
CA LEU A 303 1.89 -1.73 -25.10
C LEU A 303 0.58 -1.40 -24.39
N ARG A 304 0.43 -1.77 -23.11
CA ARG A 304 -0.77 -1.43 -22.32
C ARG A 304 -0.94 0.08 -22.12
N ILE A 305 0.16 0.79 -21.86
CA ILE A 305 0.17 2.25 -21.72
C ILE A 305 -0.22 2.90 -23.05
N LEU A 306 0.37 2.46 -24.17
CA LEU A 306 0.03 2.98 -25.49
C LEU A 306 -1.46 2.78 -25.80
N GLY A 307 -1.99 1.58 -25.54
CA GLY A 307 -3.42 1.30 -25.65
C GLY A 307 -4.28 2.30 -24.87
N ARG A 308 -3.96 2.53 -23.58
CA ARG A 308 -4.70 3.50 -22.75
C ARG A 308 -4.55 4.94 -23.21
N LEU A 309 -3.39 5.34 -23.74
CA LEU A 309 -3.17 6.69 -24.23
C LEU A 309 -3.93 6.97 -25.53
N LEU A 310 -4.14 5.94 -26.36
CA LEU A 310 -4.88 6.00 -27.62
C LEU A 310 -6.40 5.89 -27.44
N GLU A 311 -6.88 5.37 -26.30
CA GLU A 311 -8.30 5.40 -25.95
C GLU A 311 -8.82 6.85 -25.93
N ARG A 312 -9.83 7.14 -26.76
CA ARG A 312 -10.50 8.45 -26.78
C ARG A 312 -11.14 8.69 -25.40
N PRO A 313 -11.11 9.94 -24.88
CA PRO A 313 -11.82 10.26 -23.65
C PRO A 313 -13.31 9.95 -23.82
N THR A 314 -13.85 9.22 -22.85
CA THR A 314 -15.30 9.03 -22.66
C THR A 314 -15.85 10.15 -21.80
#